data_AF-A0A3N1Q8D2-F1
#
_entry.id   AF-A0A3N1Q8D2-F1
#
_cell.length_a   1.000
_cell.length_b   1.000
_cell.length_c   1.000
_cell.angle_alpha   90.00
_cell.angle_beta   90.00
_cell.angle_gamma   90.00
#
_symmetry.space_group_name_H-M   'P 1'
#
loop_
_entity.id
_entity.type
_entity.pdbx_description
1 polymer ?
#
loop_
_entity_poly.entity_id
_entity_poly.type
_entity_poly.pdbx_seq_one_letter_code
_entity_poly.pdbx_strand_id
1 'polypeptide(L)'
;MTVYQLPAEMAAFTRWLTGLTGRARLEGGWYGVFAARDPEGLRACLDGADILPWDVVESLLQDIGEAADGPFAARGRSLYAAAAGAHDGRPGGAEALAERRDLMEAERRYAETRARELAERLRGTPDPDEAARLEHDLAWTRDDRARAAARVRELTARLARVGQGAPAVGGVPSAGGAGRAPAGVAGPASAAPTGAAGSVPAVSAGVAGPASVTSAGALGPASVVPARAAGPSAAAAKPVKARRRPRGARYAWLEEGAEAVEREPAPLPALPAGGAAPRGARFGAAADPAPVAEAPVMDSAEADRAAAAVHALRRLRAQGRSGEAHVLLCEALAGPPERLPALAAGLHRAGLGADWSTLLWEAASLPPVRLAAVAGVLADAGRAADCEQLLRQGVARPAEELAGACAALRAEGHHREARALLTAYVRVRTPEDAARLAGADPHALVPQLLAAAREVSPSRERDLLHALRVAGLAGV
;
A
#
# COMPACT_ATOMS: atom_id res chain seq x y z
N MET A 1 3.41 26.38 8.03
CA MET A 1 2.79 25.14 7.51
C MET A 1 1.31 25.19 7.83
N THR A 2 0.43 24.79 6.91
CA THR A 2 -0.97 24.51 7.23
C THR A 2 -1.09 23.10 7.81
N VAL A 3 -1.45 22.99 9.09
CA VAL A 3 -1.84 21.70 9.66
C VAL A 3 -3.15 21.30 9.00
N TYR A 4 -3.12 20.25 8.17
CA TYR A 4 -4.33 19.66 7.62
C TYR A 4 -5.11 18.98 8.74
N GLN A 5 -6.01 19.74 9.37
CA GLN A 5 -6.96 19.18 10.32
C GLN A 5 -7.92 18.25 9.57
N LEU A 6 -7.96 16.99 10.00
CA LEU A 6 -8.88 15.99 9.45
C LEU A 6 -10.33 16.42 9.76
N PRO A 7 -11.29 16.28 8.82
CA PRO A 7 -12.70 16.57 9.09
C PRO A 7 -13.19 15.85 10.36
N ALA A 8 -14.08 16.49 11.12
CA ALA A 8 -14.50 16.00 12.43
C ALA A 8 -15.16 14.61 12.35
N GLU A 9 -15.88 14.36 11.26
CA GLU A 9 -16.54 13.12 10.89
C GLU A 9 -15.53 12.01 10.61
N MET A 10 -14.52 12.31 9.78
CA MET A 10 -13.40 11.41 9.50
C MET A 10 -12.67 11.05 10.79
N ALA A 11 -12.30 12.06 11.60
CA ALA A 11 -11.60 11.84 12.86
C ALA A 11 -12.44 11.03 13.88
N ALA A 12 -13.77 11.17 13.87
CA ALA A 12 -14.67 10.39 14.71
C ALA A 12 -14.79 8.93 14.24
N PHE A 13 -14.89 8.68 12.93
CA PHE A 13 -14.86 7.33 12.37
C PHE A 13 -13.50 6.65 12.59
N THR A 14 -12.39 7.33 12.30
CA THR A 14 -11.03 6.80 12.50
C THR A 14 -10.80 6.36 13.94
N ARG A 15 -11.18 7.18 14.95
CA ARG A 15 -11.07 6.78 16.38
C ARG A 15 -11.89 5.54 16.73
N TRP A 16 -13.08 5.37 16.12
CA TRP A 16 -13.88 4.16 16.30
C TRP A 16 -13.24 2.95 15.60
N LEU A 17 -12.69 3.14 14.40
CA LEU A 17 -11.99 2.11 13.64
C LEU A 17 -10.72 1.62 14.36
N THR A 18 -9.93 2.51 14.97
CA THR A 18 -8.79 2.11 15.84
C THR A 18 -9.26 1.27 17.04
N GLY A 19 -10.43 1.59 17.60
CA GLY A 19 -11.04 0.79 18.68
C GLY A 19 -11.60 -0.57 18.23
N LEU A 20 -11.92 -0.72 16.94
CA LEU A 20 -12.26 -2.01 16.32
C LEU A 20 -11.00 -2.83 16.03
N THR A 21 -10.00 -2.27 15.36
CA THR A 21 -8.77 -3.00 14.99
C THR A 21 -7.93 -3.38 16.21
N GLY A 22 -7.93 -2.56 17.27
CA GLY A 22 -7.34 -2.91 18.57
C GLY A 22 -8.04 -4.05 19.33
N ARG A 23 -9.21 -4.52 18.86
CA ARG A 23 -9.89 -5.74 19.35
C ARG A 23 -9.74 -6.94 18.40
N ALA A 24 -9.33 -6.72 17.15
CA ALA A 24 -9.27 -7.75 16.12
C ALA A 24 -8.07 -8.69 16.32
N ARG A 25 -8.17 -9.93 15.81
CA ARG A 25 -7.07 -10.90 15.89
C ARG A 25 -6.08 -10.67 14.74
N LEU A 26 -4.80 -10.47 15.08
CA LEU A 26 -3.70 -10.43 14.12
C LEU A 26 -3.49 -11.80 13.45
N GLU A 27 -3.51 -12.88 14.22
CA GLU A 27 -3.40 -14.25 13.72
C GLU A 27 -4.78 -14.86 13.46
N GLY A 28 -4.97 -15.44 12.27
CA GLY A 28 -6.19 -16.17 11.90
C GLY A 28 -7.46 -15.32 11.68
N GLY A 29 -7.42 -14.01 11.95
CA GLY A 29 -8.51 -13.07 11.67
C GLY A 29 -8.39 -12.41 10.29
N TRP A 30 -9.51 -11.91 9.78
CA TRP A 30 -9.56 -11.08 8.57
C TRP A 30 -8.64 -9.86 8.65
N TYR A 31 -8.45 -9.27 9.83
CA TYR A 31 -7.50 -8.16 10.01
C TYR A 31 -6.09 -8.50 9.52
N GLY A 32 -5.58 -9.69 9.83
CA GLY A 32 -4.27 -10.16 9.37
C GLY A 32 -4.23 -10.35 7.84
N VAL A 33 -5.29 -10.96 7.27
CA VAL A 33 -5.45 -11.13 5.82
C VAL A 33 -5.39 -9.78 5.09
N PHE A 34 -6.14 -8.79 5.58
CA PHE A 34 -6.18 -7.47 4.98
C PHE A 34 -4.87 -6.70 5.15
N ALA A 35 -4.24 -6.74 6.33
CA ALA A 35 -2.95 -6.11 6.56
C ALA A 35 -1.83 -6.71 5.69
N ALA A 36 -1.89 -8.01 5.39
CA ALA A 36 -0.95 -8.68 4.50
C ALA A 36 -1.20 -8.36 3.01
N ARG A 37 -2.46 -8.25 2.59
CA ARG A 37 -2.82 -7.96 1.18
C ARG A 37 -2.59 -6.50 0.80
N ASP A 38 -2.82 -5.55 1.72
CA ASP A 38 -2.68 -4.12 1.43
C ASP A 38 -2.35 -3.28 2.69
N PRO A 39 -1.09 -3.28 3.14
CA PRO A 39 -0.68 -2.53 4.32
C PRO A 39 -0.73 -1.01 4.10
N GLU A 40 -0.49 -0.51 2.88
CA GLU A 40 -0.56 0.93 2.57
C GLU A 40 -2.00 1.44 2.53
N GLY A 41 -2.91 0.68 1.89
CA GLY A 41 -4.34 1.00 1.83
C GLY A 41 -5.01 0.92 3.19
N LEU A 42 -4.73 -0.13 3.98
CA LEU A 42 -5.22 -0.25 5.36
C LEU A 42 -4.70 0.90 6.23
N ARG A 43 -3.41 1.22 6.14
CA ARG A 43 -2.83 2.37 6.84
C ARG A 43 -3.47 3.68 6.41
N ALA A 44 -3.67 3.93 5.11
CA ALA A 44 -4.30 5.16 4.64
C ALA A 44 -5.71 5.36 5.22
N CYS A 45 -6.43 4.27 5.50
CA CYS A 45 -7.73 4.33 6.18
C CYS A 45 -7.61 4.56 7.70
N LEU A 46 -6.59 3.99 8.35
CA LEU A 46 -6.31 4.18 9.78
C LEU A 46 -5.70 5.56 10.10
N ASP A 47 -4.95 6.15 9.17
CA ASP A 47 -4.48 7.54 9.21
C ASP A 47 -5.59 8.53 8.76
N GLY A 48 -6.75 8.02 8.30
CA GLY A 48 -7.92 8.81 7.90
C GLY A 48 -7.83 9.53 6.55
N ALA A 49 -6.85 9.18 5.71
CA ALA A 49 -6.62 9.78 4.39
C ALA A 49 -7.53 9.21 3.28
N ASP A 50 -8.03 8.00 3.47
CA ASP A 50 -9.07 7.33 2.65
C ASP A 50 -10.08 6.63 3.59
N ILE A 51 -11.11 6.00 3.04
CA ILE A 51 -12.17 5.32 3.80
C ILE A 51 -12.10 3.81 3.60
N LEU A 52 -12.04 3.06 4.72
CA LEU A 52 -12.05 1.60 4.70
C LEU A 52 -13.41 1.08 4.22
N PRO A 53 -13.49 0.30 3.11
CA PRO A 53 -14.77 -0.17 2.58
C PRO A 53 -15.61 -0.91 3.60
N TRP A 54 -16.94 -0.74 3.58
CA TRP A 54 -17.79 -1.27 4.67
C TRP A 54 -17.80 -2.81 4.73
N ASP A 55 -17.55 -3.52 3.61
CA ASP A 55 -17.39 -4.99 3.61
C ASP A 55 -16.19 -5.47 4.42
N VAL A 56 -15.13 -4.65 4.49
CA VAL A 56 -13.94 -4.91 5.30
C VAL A 56 -14.30 -4.67 6.78
N VAL A 57 -15.02 -3.58 7.08
CA VAL A 57 -15.49 -3.28 8.44
C VAL A 57 -16.41 -4.39 8.97
N GLU A 58 -17.34 -4.91 8.17
CA GLU A 58 -18.20 -6.05 8.58
C GLU A 58 -17.40 -7.33 8.84
N SER A 59 -16.34 -7.58 8.07
CA SER A 59 -15.43 -8.72 8.32
C SER A 59 -14.65 -8.57 9.63
N LEU A 60 -14.22 -7.35 9.96
CA LEU A 60 -13.54 -7.04 11.24
C LEU A 60 -14.49 -7.08 12.44
N LEU A 61 -15.76 -6.72 12.27
CA LEU A 61 -16.80 -6.87 13.30
C LEU A 61 -17.07 -8.37 13.57
N GLN A 62 -17.03 -9.21 12.53
CA GLN A 62 -17.13 -10.66 12.67
C GLN A 62 -15.93 -11.28 13.42
N ASP A 63 -14.69 -10.84 13.14
CA ASP A 63 -13.47 -11.29 13.86
C ASP A 63 -13.60 -11.15 15.40
N ILE A 64 -14.25 -10.08 15.85
CA ILE A 64 -14.42 -9.74 17.28
C ILE A 64 -15.72 -10.26 17.89
N GLY A 65 -16.56 -10.97 17.11
CA GLY A 65 -17.85 -11.50 17.55
C GLY A 65 -18.95 -10.44 17.76
N GLU A 66 -18.84 -9.27 17.15
CA GLU A 66 -19.86 -8.22 17.23
C GLU A 66 -21.00 -8.49 16.23
N ALA A 67 -22.25 -8.46 16.69
CA ALA A 67 -23.41 -8.64 15.81
C ALA A 67 -23.56 -7.47 14.82
N ALA A 68 -24.04 -7.75 13.61
CA ALA A 68 -24.14 -6.76 12.52
C ALA A 68 -25.15 -5.62 12.80
N ASP A 69 -26.05 -5.82 13.74
CA ASP A 69 -27.03 -4.91 14.34
C ASP A 69 -26.67 -4.50 15.79
N GLY A 70 -25.58 -5.02 16.34
CA GLY A 70 -25.08 -4.72 17.68
C GLY A 70 -24.75 -3.23 17.88
N PRO A 71 -24.79 -2.71 19.12
CA PRO A 71 -24.68 -1.27 19.38
C PRO A 71 -23.34 -0.67 18.94
N PHE A 72 -22.25 -1.44 18.93
CA PHE A 72 -20.96 -0.98 18.43
C PHE A 72 -20.95 -0.94 16.89
N ALA A 73 -21.50 -1.95 16.22
CA ALA A 73 -21.64 -2.00 14.75
C ALA A 73 -22.59 -0.90 14.22
N ALA A 74 -23.73 -0.69 14.88
CA ALA A 74 -24.69 0.36 14.55
C ALA A 74 -24.07 1.76 14.67
N ARG A 75 -23.34 2.03 15.76
CA ARG A 75 -22.55 3.26 15.92
C ARG A 75 -21.49 3.41 14.82
N GLY A 76 -20.85 2.30 14.43
CA GLY A 76 -19.93 2.22 13.30
C GLY A 76 -20.58 2.69 11.99
N ARG A 77 -21.76 2.15 11.63
CA ARG A 77 -22.50 2.56 10.41
C ARG A 77 -22.81 4.05 10.40
N SER A 78 -23.22 4.63 11.52
CA SER A 78 -23.52 6.07 11.62
C SER A 78 -22.29 6.95 11.44
N LEU A 79 -21.16 6.59 12.07
CA LEU A 79 -19.89 7.29 11.91
C LEU A 79 -19.36 7.15 10.48
N TYR A 80 -19.47 5.95 9.90
CA TYR A 80 -19.08 5.67 8.52
C TYR A 80 -19.85 6.52 7.51
N ALA A 81 -21.18 6.63 7.66
CA ALA A 81 -22.01 7.42 6.77
C ALA A 81 -21.65 8.92 6.79
N ALA A 82 -21.32 9.46 7.97
CA ALA A 82 -20.87 10.85 8.12
C ALA A 82 -19.48 11.06 7.49
N ALA A 83 -18.53 10.17 7.77
CA ALA A 83 -17.18 10.20 7.20
C ALA A 83 -17.22 10.10 5.66
N ALA A 84 -18.01 9.18 5.11
CA ALA A 84 -18.23 9.05 3.67
C ALA A 84 -18.79 10.33 3.05
N GLY A 85 -19.78 10.98 3.68
CA GLY A 85 -20.30 12.26 3.21
C GLY A 85 -19.22 13.37 3.18
N ALA A 86 -18.42 13.50 4.23
CA ALA A 86 -17.36 14.50 4.32
C ALA A 86 -16.21 14.25 3.32
N HIS A 87 -15.84 12.98 3.10
CA HIS A 87 -14.80 12.59 2.15
C HIS A 87 -15.25 12.75 0.69
N ASP A 88 -16.48 12.33 0.36
CA ASP A 88 -16.99 12.34 -1.02
C ASP A 88 -17.43 13.74 -1.47
N GLY A 89 -17.75 14.63 -0.52
CA GLY A 89 -18.05 16.05 -0.76
C GLY A 89 -16.84 16.95 -1.03
N ARG A 90 -15.60 16.41 -1.01
CA ARG A 90 -14.39 17.18 -1.33
C ARG A 90 -14.29 17.51 -2.83
N PRO A 91 -13.52 18.53 -3.25
CA PRO A 91 -13.23 18.78 -4.67
C PRO A 91 -12.63 17.53 -5.36
N GLY A 92 -13.21 17.10 -6.48
CA GLY A 92 -12.83 15.86 -7.17
C GLY A 92 -13.34 14.57 -6.50
N GLY A 93 -14.18 14.66 -5.47
CA GLY A 93 -14.70 13.53 -4.71
C GLY A 93 -15.70 12.69 -5.50
N ALA A 94 -16.63 13.32 -6.22
CA ALA A 94 -17.61 12.64 -7.06
C ALA A 94 -16.94 11.84 -8.20
N GLU A 95 -15.93 12.43 -8.84
CA GLU A 95 -15.17 11.85 -9.93
C GLU A 95 -14.32 10.66 -9.44
N ALA A 96 -13.63 10.81 -8.32
CA ALA A 96 -12.86 9.72 -7.70
C ALA A 96 -13.76 8.56 -7.23
N LEU A 97 -14.97 8.86 -6.78
CA LEU A 97 -15.98 7.86 -6.38
C LEU A 97 -16.55 7.10 -7.59
N ALA A 98 -16.72 7.79 -8.73
CA ALA A 98 -17.10 7.17 -10.00
C ALA A 98 -15.98 6.29 -10.57
N GLU A 99 -14.73 6.78 -10.57
CA GLU A 99 -13.55 6.01 -10.94
C GLU A 99 -13.43 4.72 -10.12
N ARG A 100 -13.61 4.80 -8.79
CA ARG A 100 -13.54 3.61 -7.92
C ARG A 100 -14.73 2.67 -8.11
N ARG A 101 -15.93 3.16 -8.48
CA ARG A 101 -17.06 2.29 -8.87
C ARG A 101 -16.71 1.50 -10.13
N ASP A 102 -16.21 2.18 -11.16
CA ASP A 102 -15.94 1.57 -12.47
C ASP A 102 -14.77 0.56 -12.39
N LEU A 103 -13.79 0.85 -11.54
CA LEU A 103 -12.74 -0.08 -11.11
C LEU A 103 -13.35 -1.34 -10.46
N MET A 104 -14.20 -1.19 -9.44
CA MET A 104 -14.82 -2.33 -8.76
C MET A 104 -15.81 -3.10 -9.65
N GLU A 105 -16.39 -2.47 -10.68
CA GLU A 105 -17.14 -3.19 -11.72
C GLU A 105 -16.24 -4.02 -12.64
N ALA A 106 -15.03 -3.55 -12.97
CA ALA A 106 -14.05 -4.35 -13.68
C ALA A 106 -13.61 -5.58 -12.86
N GLU A 107 -13.24 -5.38 -11.59
CA GLU A 107 -12.88 -6.48 -10.67
C GLU A 107 -14.02 -7.49 -10.51
N ARG A 108 -15.27 -7.03 -10.32
CA ARG A 108 -16.44 -7.92 -10.21
C ARG A 108 -16.64 -8.78 -11.45
N ARG A 109 -16.37 -8.23 -12.65
CA ARG A 109 -16.44 -8.97 -13.92
C ARG A 109 -15.26 -9.93 -14.07
N TYR A 110 -14.05 -9.52 -13.68
CA TYR A 110 -12.85 -10.35 -13.71
C TYR A 110 -13.00 -11.58 -12.79
N ALA A 111 -13.35 -11.37 -11.52
CA ALA A 111 -13.58 -12.45 -10.56
C ALA A 111 -14.78 -13.34 -10.96
N GLU A 112 -15.80 -12.80 -11.64
CA GLU A 112 -16.86 -13.63 -12.24
C GLU A 112 -16.35 -14.53 -13.37
N THR A 113 -15.49 -14.04 -14.26
CA THR A 113 -14.85 -14.85 -15.32
C THR A 113 -13.92 -15.90 -14.73
N ARG A 114 -12.99 -15.49 -13.85
CA ARG A 114 -12.01 -16.37 -13.18
C ARG A 114 -12.69 -17.47 -12.36
N ALA A 115 -13.81 -17.17 -11.68
CA ALA A 115 -14.59 -18.17 -10.95
C ALA A 115 -15.28 -19.20 -11.87
N ARG A 116 -15.56 -18.86 -13.13
CA ARG A 116 -16.06 -19.82 -14.13
C ARG A 116 -14.93 -20.69 -14.65
N GLU A 117 -13.79 -20.10 -15.01
CA GLU A 117 -12.59 -20.80 -15.49
C GLU A 117 -12.07 -21.83 -14.47
N LEU A 118 -11.97 -21.43 -13.19
CA LEU A 118 -11.59 -22.34 -12.10
C LEU A 118 -12.63 -23.46 -11.90
N ALA A 119 -13.93 -23.16 -12.04
CA ALA A 119 -14.98 -24.18 -11.93
C ALA A 119 -15.00 -25.16 -13.11
N GLU A 120 -14.66 -24.72 -14.33
CA GLU A 120 -14.48 -25.62 -15.48
C GLU A 120 -13.26 -26.53 -15.28
N ARG A 121 -12.11 -25.97 -14.86
CA ARG A 121 -10.91 -26.77 -14.55
C ARG A 121 -11.16 -27.78 -13.45
N LEU A 122 -11.85 -27.40 -12.38
CA LEU A 122 -12.20 -28.29 -11.27
C LEU A 122 -13.10 -29.45 -11.71
N ARG A 123 -13.99 -29.25 -12.70
CA ARG A 123 -14.78 -30.35 -13.29
C ARG A 123 -13.99 -31.24 -14.24
N GLY A 124 -12.87 -30.75 -14.77
CA GLY A 124 -12.03 -31.46 -15.73
C GLY A 124 -10.86 -32.23 -15.14
N THR A 125 -10.37 -31.86 -13.94
CA THR A 125 -9.18 -32.51 -13.36
C THR A 125 -9.52 -33.83 -12.64
N PRO A 126 -8.78 -34.92 -12.91
CA PRO A 126 -8.85 -36.16 -12.14
C PRO A 126 -7.87 -36.21 -10.96
N ASP A 127 -6.99 -35.21 -10.80
CA ASP A 127 -6.02 -35.14 -9.69
C ASP A 127 -6.69 -34.58 -8.42
N PRO A 128 -6.79 -35.34 -7.31
CA PRO A 128 -7.32 -34.83 -6.05
C PRO A 128 -6.54 -33.64 -5.49
N ASP A 129 -5.22 -33.59 -5.71
CA ASP A 129 -4.38 -32.51 -5.19
C ASP A 129 -4.58 -31.22 -6.03
N GLU A 130 -4.81 -31.32 -7.35
CA GLU A 130 -5.23 -30.17 -8.16
C GLU A 130 -6.65 -29.73 -7.84
N ALA A 131 -7.58 -30.67 -7.65
CA ALA A 131 -8.94 -30.35 -7.23
C ALA A 131 -8.94 -29.53 -5.92
N ALA A 132 -8.20 -29.96 -4.89
CA ALA A 132 -8.08 -29.21 -3.64
C ALA A 132 -7.48 -27.80 -3.81
N ARG A 133 -6.48 -27.64 -4.69
CA ARG A 133 -5.92 -26.32 -5.04
C ARG A 133 -6.96 -25.43 -5.75
N LEU A 134 -7.66 -25.97 -6.74
CA LEU A 134 -8.69 -25.25 -7.50
C LEU A 134 -9.91 -24.89 -6.66
N GLU A 135 -10.31 -25.73 -5.69
CA GLU A 135 -11.35 -25.41 -4.72
C GLU A 135 -10.95 -24.24 -3.81
N HIS A 136 -9.69 -24.18 -3.37
CA HIS A 136 -9.16 -23.07 -2.58
C HIS A 136 -9.14 -21.75 -3.37
N ASP A 137 -8.58 -21.76 -4.59
CA ASP A 137 -8.55 -20.61 -5.48
C ASP A 137 -9.96 -20.11 -5.84
N LEU A 138 -10.90 -21.05 -6.05
CA LEU A 138 -12.30 -20.76 -6.35
C LEU A 138 -13.04 -20.19 -5.13
N ALA A 139 -12.70 -20.60 -3.91
CA ALA A 139 -13.23 -20.01 -2.69
C ALA A 139 -12.79 -18.55 -2.53
N TRP A 140 -11.50 -18.25 -2.70
CA TRP A 140 -10.99 -16.87 -2.69
C TRP A 140 -11.60 -16.02 -3.80
N THR A 141 -11.66 -16.53 -5.04
CA THR A 141 -12.24 -15.80 -6.17
C THR A 141 -13.73 -15.50 -5.96
N ARG A 142 -14.46 -16.34 -5.21
CA ARG A 142 -15.85 -16.10 -4.80
C ARG A 142 -15.98 -15.01 -3.74
N ASP A 143 -15.06 -14.94 -2.77
CA ASP A 143 -15.03 -13.86 -1.76
C ASP A 143 -14.69 -12.51 -2.41
N ASP A 144 -13.64 -12.44 -3.24
CA ASP A 144 -13.27 -11.22 -3.97
C ASP A 144 -14.42 -10.73 -4.87
N ARG A 145 -15.12 -11.66 -5.57
CA ARG A 145 -16.35 -11.34 -6.30
C ARG A 145 -17.44 -10.75 -5.39
N ALA A 146 -17.65 -11.31 -4.20
CA ALA A 146 -18.66 -10.85 -3.25
C ALA A 146 -18.33 -9.45 -2.71
N ARG A 147 -17.05 -9.20 -2.37
CA ARG A 147 -16.54 -7.90 -1.93
C ARG A 147 -16.63 -6.83 -3.02
N ALA A 148 -16.19 -7.14 -4.23
CA ALA A 148 -16.35 -6.24 -5.38
C ALA A 148 -17.84 -5.93 -5.63
N ALA A 149 -18.73 -6.92 -5.55
CA ALA A 149 -20.17 -6.70 -5.67
C ALA A 149 -20.75 -5.84 -4.52
N ALA A 150 -20.26 -5.98 -3.29
CA ALA A 150 -20.66 -5.13 -2.16
C ALA A 150 -20.21 -3.68 -2.37
N ARG A 151 -18.94 -3.46 -2.76
CA ARG A 151 -18.37 -2.14 -3.04
C ARG A 151 -19.08 -1.44 -4.19
N VAL A 152 -19.42 -2.14 -5.29
CA VAL A 152 -20.21 -1.53 -6.39
C VAL A 152 -21.58 -1.04 -5.88
N ARG A 153 -22.27 -1.79 -5.00
CA ARG A 153 -23.54 -1.33 -4.40
C ARG A 153 -23.32 -0.10 -3.52
N GLU A 154 -22.31 -0.11 -2.67
CA GLU A 154 -22.00 0.98 -1.72
C GLU A 154 -21.60 2.27 -2.46
N LEU A 155 -20.67 2.19 -3.41
CA LEU A 155 -20.19 3.31 -4.21
C LEU A 155 -21.30 3.90 -5.08
N THR A 156 -22.18 3.07 -5.65
CA THR A 156 -23.38 3.53 -6.38
C THR A 156 -24.35 4.27 -5.46
N ALA A 157 -24.58 3.78 -4.24
CA ALA A 157 -25.42 4.45 -3.25
C ALA A 157 -24.81 5.77 -2.74
N ARG A 158 -23.47 5.87 -2.66
CA ARG A 158 -22.76 7.12 -2.32
C ARG A 158 -22.83 8.13 -3.47
N LEU A 159 -22.59 7.70 -4.71
CA LEU A 159 -22.74 8.55 -5.91
C LEU A 159 -24.14 9.14 -6.02
N ALA A 160 -25.18 8.36 -5.73
CA ALA A 160 -26.56 8.84 -5.73
C ALA A 160 -26.79 9.98 -4.72
N ARG A 161 -26.17 9.92 -3.53
CA ARG A 161 -26.27 11.00 -2.52
C ARG A 161 -25.52 12.26 -2.95
N VAL A 162 -24.33 12.12 -3.54
CA VAL A 162 -23.53 13.25 -4.04
C VAL A 162 -24.25 13.94 -5.21
N GLY A 163 -24.87 13.17 -6.11
CA GLY A 163 -25.72 13.70 -7.20
C GLY A 163 -27.03 14.34 -6.74
N GLN A 164 -27.43 14.16 -5.48
CA GLN A 164 -28.60 14.80 -4.83
C GLN A 164 -28.18 16.02 -3.99
N GLY A 165 -27.03 16.62 -4.29
CA GLY A 165 -26.34 17.59 -3.43
C GLY A 165 -27.18 18.79 -2.96
N ALA A 166 -27.18 18.98 -1.64
CA ALA A 166 -27.61 20.16 -0.87
C ALA A 166 -29.08 20.63 -1.01
N PRO A 167 -29.90 20.58 0.07
CA PRO A 167 -31.06 21.46 0.16
C PRO A 167 -30.57 22.92 0.22
N ALA A 168 -31.09 23.77 -0.67
CA ALA A 168 -30.66 25.16 -0.77
C ALA A 168 -31.12 25.99 0.45
N VAL A 169 -30.26 26.14 1.46
CA VAL A 169 -30.43 27.08 2.57
C VAL A 169 -30.19 28.51 2.06
N GLY A 170 -31.14 29.00 1.27
CA GLY A 170 -31.01 30.26 0.53
C GLY A 170 -32.24 30.64 -0.31
N GLY A 171 -33.41 30.06 -0.03
CA GLY A 171 -34.66 30.32 -0.74
C GLY A 171 -35.83 30.51 0.21
N VAL A 172 -36.07 31.75 0.67
CA VAL A 172 -37.28 32.10 1.44
C VAL A 172 -38.50 31.94 0.53
N PRO A 173 -39.51 31.12 0.89
CA PRO A 173 -40.75 31.05 0.12
C PRO A 173 -41.52 32.37 0.31
N SER A 174 -41.44 33.26 -0.69
CA SER A 174 -42.21 34.51 -0.72
C SER A 174 -43.69 34.21 -0.91
N ALA A 175 -44.41 34.12 0.20
CA ALA A 175 -45.84 33.80 0.22
C ALA A 175 -46.68 35.02 -0.23
N GLY A 176 -46.92 35.13 -1.55
CA GLY A 176 -47.70 36.20 -2.15
C GLY A 176 -48.89 35.71 -2.98
N GLY A 177 -50.10 35.75 -2.41
CA GLY A 177 -51.36 35.78 -3.18
C GLY A 177 -52.37 34.64 -2.97
N ALA A 178 -53.39 34.92 -2.16
CA ALA A 178 -54.78 34.43 -2.24
C ALA A 178 -55.08 32.92 -2.50
N GLY A 179 -55.58 32.21 -1.48
CA GLY A 179 -55.93 30.77 -1.59
C GLY A 179 -56.98 30.20 -0.61
N ARG A 180 -58.01 31.00 -0.24
CA ARG A 180 -59.32 30.60 0.36
C ARG A 180 -59.39 29.33 1.26
N ALA A 181 -59.57 29.53 2.57
CA ALA A 181 -59.88 28.46 3.54
C ALA A 181 -61.25 27.76 3.30
N PRO A 182 -61.46 26.57 3.90
CA PRO A 182 -62.30 26.55 5.12
C PRO A 182 -61.74 25.71 6.29
N ALA A 183 -62.50 25.67 7.39
CA ALA A 183 -62.23 24.97 8.65
C ALA A 183 -62.20 23.42 8.51
N GLY A 184 -61.68 22.66 9.49
CA GLY A 184 -61.03 23.00 10.77
C GLY A 184 -61.13 21.86 11.79
N VAL A 185 -60.45 21.96 12.93
CA VAL A 185 -60.47 20.95 14.02
C VAL A 185 -60.41 21.65 15.39
N ALA A 186 -61.08 21.10 16.41
CA ALA A 186 -61.12 21.64 17.77
C ALA A 186 -60.48 20.68 18.80
N GLY A 187 -59.87 21.23 19.87
CA GLY A 187 -59.28 20.45 20.98
C GLY A 187 -58.22 21.24 21.77
N PRO A 188 -58.40 21.57 23.07
CA PRO A 188 -57.56 22.55 23.76
C PRO A 188 -56.82 22.09 25.04
N ALA A 189 -55.71 22.77 25.35
CA ALA A 189 -55.17 23.06 26.69
C ALA A 189 -54.27 24.31 26.55
N SER A 190 -54.33 25.42 27.32
CA SER A 190 -54.62 25.66 28.75
C SER A 190 -53.46 25.20 29.66
N ALA A 191 -52.79 26.05 30.46
CA ALA A 191 -52.97 27.49 30.75
C ALA A 191 -51.64 28.19 31.15
N ALA A 192 -51.67 29.53 31.26
CA ALA A 192 -50.66 30.33 31.96
C ALA A 192 -51.22 30.82 33.33
N PRO A 193 -50.34 31.20 34.28
CA PRO A 193 -50.21 32.63 34.65
C PRO A 193 -48.73 33.08 34.68
N THR A 194 -48.29 34.16 34.03
CA THR A 194 -48.46 35.62 34.30
C THR A 194 -47.73 36.17 35.52
N GLY A 195 -46.82 37.12 35.28
CA GLY A 195 -46.14 37.95 36.26
C GLY A 195 -44.88 38.60 35.66
N ALA A 196 -44.69 39.90 35.47
CA ALA A 196 -45.49 41.13 35.34
C ALA A 196 -44.56 42.30 35.77
N ALA A 197 -44.74 43.50 35.20
CA ALA A 197 -43.82 44.66 35.26
C ALA A 197 -42.46 44.46 34.54
N GLY A 198 -41.83 45.48 33.94
CA GLY A 198 -42.17 46.91 33.87
C GLY A 198 -41.69 47.58 32.56
N SER A 199 -41.90 48.89 32.43
CA SER A 199 -41.94 49.60 31.13
C SER A 199 -40.71 50.46 30.77
N VAL A 200 -40.58 50.70 29.45
CA VAL A 200 -39.80 51.67 28.63
C VAL A 200 -39.61 53.12 29.20
N PRO A 201 -38.86 54.09 28.57
CA PRO A 201 -38.22 54.12 27.22
C PRO A 201 -36.81 54.80 27.06
N ALA A 202 -36.23 54.64 25.85
CA ALA A 202 -35.48 55.58 24.99
C ALA A 202 -34.29 56.48 25.48
N VAL A 203 -33.30 56.67 24.59
CA VAL A 203 -32.94 57.98 23.95
C VAL A 203 -32.05 57.72 22.71
N SER A 204 -32.10 58.60 21.71
CA SER A 204 -31.44 58.47 20.39
C SER A 204 -30.22 59.38 20.21
N ALA A 205 -29.26 58.95 19.38
CA ALA A 205 -28.30 59.84 18.70
C ALA A 205 -27.86 59.20 17.37
N GLY A 206 -27.60 60.01 16.34
CA GLY A 206 -27.14 59.53 15.02
C GLY A 206 -26.51 60.65 14.18
N VAL A 207 -25.71 60.27 13.18
CA VAL A 207 -25.00 61.19 12.25
C VAL A 207 -25.09 60.64 10.82
N ALA A 208 -24.98 61.52 9.82
CA ALA A 208 -25.38 61.28 8.42
C ALA A 208 -24.33 60.59 7.52
N GLY A 209 -24.75 60.25 6.29
CA GLY A 209 -23.89 59.88 5.15
C GLY A 209 -23.31 61.12 4.41
N PRO A 210 -23.15 61.15 3.06
CA PRO A 210 -24.00 60.50 2.05
C PRO A 210 -23.23 59.72 0.95
N ALA A 211 -23.84 59.54 -0.25
CA ALA A 211 -23.42 58.59 -1.30
C ALA A 211 -23.12 59.23 -2.68
N SER A 212 -22.51 58.44 -3.59
CA SER A 212 -22.37 58.64 -5.06
C SER A 212 -21.62 57.43 -5.67
N VAL A 213 -21.78 56.97 -6.92
CA VAL A 213 -22.69 57.29 -8.06
C VAL A 213 -22.95 56.02 -8.89
N THR A 214 -23.99 56.02 -9.73
CA THR A 214 -24.32 54.97 -10.72
C THR A 214 -23.80 55.27 -12.13
N SER A 215 -23.59 54.23 -12.94
CA SER A 215 -23.66 54.31 -14.41
C SER A 215 -24.05 52.94 -14.99
N ALA A 216 -24.61 52.90 -16.21
CA ALA A 216 -25.22 51.70 -16.78
C ALA A 216 -25.18 51.63 -18.32
N GLY A 217 -25.26 50.39 -18.82
CA GLY A 217 -25.53 50.03 -20.21
C GLY A 217 -24.30 49.65 -21.06
N ALA A 218 -24.43 48.96 -22.20
CA ALA A 218 -25.50 48.07 -22.69
C ALA A 218 -25.04 47.41 -24.03
N LEU A 219 -25.81 46.42 -24.52
CA LEU A 219 -25.80 45.86 -25.89
C LEU A 219 -24.66 44.89 -26.28
N GLY A 220 -25.07 43.71 -26.78
CA GLY A 220 -24.30 42.86 -27.71
C GLY A 220 -24.63 43.20 -29.18
N PRO A 221 -24.37 42.32 -30.17
CA PRO A 221 -24.93 40.96 -30.20
C PRO A 221 -23.94 39.87 -30.70
N ALA A 222 -24.44 38.71 -31.14
CA ALA A 222 -23.65 37.50 -31.42
C ALA A 222 -23.88 36.89 -32.82
N SER A 223 -22.90 36.11 -33.29
CA SER A 223 -22.98 35.06 -34.34
C SER A 223 -21.61 34.36 -34.47
N VAL A 224 -21.42 33.14 -35.03
CA VAL A 224 -22.17 31.86 -35.11
C VAL A 224 -21.22 30.88 -35.85
N VAL A 225 -21.30 29.57 -35.61
CA VAL A 225 -20.39 28.55 -36.18
C VAL A 225 -21.05 27.76 -37.33
N PRO A 226 -20.28 27.32 -38.34
CA PRO A 226 -20.63 26.12 -39.11
C PRO A 226 -19.49 25.07 -39.20
N ALA A 227 -19.82 23.80 -39.49
CA ALA A 227 -18.87 22.69 -39.62
C ALA A 227 -19.38 21.53 -40.50
N ARG A 228 -18.48 20.86 -41.27
CA ARG A 228 -18.51 19.48 -41.88
C ARG A 228 -17.32 19.37 -42.87
N ALA A 229 -16.54 18.29 -43.06
CA ALA A 229 -16.75 16.82 -43.25
C ALA A 229 -16.88 16.40 -44.74
N ALA A 230 -16.32 15.28 -45.26
CA ALA A 230 -15.30 14.33 -44.74
C ALA A 230 -14.80 13.30 -45.81
N GLY A 231 -13.60 12.73 -45.58
CA GLY A 231 -13.13 11.39 -46.03
C GLY A 231 -12.55 11.24 -47.46
N PRO A 232 -11.84 10.13 -47.79
CA PRO A 232 -11.36 8.97 -46.99
C PRO A 232 -9.81 9.05 -46.76
N SER A 233 -8.92 8.04 -46.65
CA SER A 233 -8.94 6.55 -46.74
C SER A 233 -7.68 5.86 -46.12
N ALA A 234 -7.62 4.51 -46.19
CA ALA A 234 -6.44 3.61 -46.27
C ALA A 234 -5.30 3.62 -45.21
N ALA A 235 -5.53 2.83 -44.14
CA ALA A 235 -4.64 1.82 -43.55
C ALA A 235 -3.11 2.05 -43.33
N ALA A 236 -2.70 2.14 -42.06
CA ALA A 236 -1.46 1.54 -41.54
C ALA A 236 -1.62 1.20 -40.04
N ALA A 237 -1.59 -0.08 -39.67
CA ALA A 237 -1.75 -0.50 -38.27
C ALA A 237 -0.49 -0.21 -37.45
N LYS A 238 -0.66 0.32 -36.23
CA LYS A 238 0.43 0.53 -35.25
C LYS A 238 0.15 -0.29 -34.00
N PRO A 239 1.16 -0.94 -33.38
CA PRO A 239 0.96 -1.84 -32.26
C PRO A 239 0.43 -1.09 -31.02
N VAL A 240 -0.55 -1.70 -30.34
CA VAL A 240 -1.12 -1.17 -29.11
C VAL A 240 -0.09 -1.27 -28.00
N LYS A 241 0.30 -0.13 -27.42
CA LYS A 241 1.17 -0.11 -26.23
C LYS A 241 0.39 -0.58 -25.02
N ALA A 242 0.92 -1.56 -24.29
CA ALA A 242 0.34 -2.04 -23.04
C ALA A 242 0.12 -0.88 -22.06
N ARG A 243 -1.10 -0.75 -21.55
CA ARG A 243 -1.53 0.36 -20.69
C ARG A 243 -1.04 0.08 -19.27
N ARG A 244 -0.01 0.81 -18.80
CA ARG A 244 0.46 0.66 -17.41
C ARG A 244 -0.66 0.98 -16.42
N ARG A 245 -0.87 0.09 -15.44
CA ARG A 245 -1.86 0.26 -14.35
C ARG A 245 -1.53 1.51 -13.51
N PRO A 246 -2.53 2.26 -13.02
CA PRO A 246 -2.31 3.34 -12.05
C PRO A 246 -1.89 2.78 -10.67
N ARG A 247 -1.38 3.63 -9.78
CA ARG A 247 -0.91 3.25 -8.42
C ARG A 247 -1.28 4.30 -7.37
N GLY A 248 -1.33 3.89 -6.11
CA GLY A 248 -1.63 4.71 -4.92
C GLY A 248 -2.85 4.22 -4.14
N ALA A 249 -3.03 4.66 -2.90
CA ALA A 249 -4.04 4.13 -1.96
C ALA A 249 -5.51 4.12 -2.46
N ARG A 250 -5.86 4.94 -3.47
CA ARG A 250 -7.19 4.91 -4.12
C ARG A 250 -7.47 3.60 -4.87
N TYR A 251 -6.40 2.87 -5.23
CA TYR A 251 -6.42 1.56 -5.86
C TYR A 251 -6.20 0.44 -4.85
N ALA A 252 -6.33 0.75 -3.55
CA ALA A 252 -6.28 -0.24 -2.49
C ALA A 252 -7.34 -1.33 -2.69
N TRP A 253 -6.98 -2.56 -2.31
CA TRP A 253 -7.79 -3.78 -2.37
C TRP A 253 -8.09 -4.36 -3.77
N LEU A 254 -7.21 -4.17 -4.75
CA LEU A 254 -7.22 -4.90 -6.03
C LEU A 254 -6.64 -6.33 -5.91
N GLU A 255 -6.84 -7.17 -6.91
CA GLU A 255 -5.96 -8.33 -7.15
C GLU A 255 -4.81 -7.93 -8.09
N GLU A 256 -3.59 -8.45 -7.87
CA GLU A 256 -2.59 -8.51 -8.95
C GLU A 256 -3.01 -9.57 -9.97
N GLY A 257 -4.03 -9.25 -10.78
CA GLY A 257 -4.56 -10.15 -11.82
C GLY A 257 -3.42 -10.73 -12.65
N ALA A 258 -3.19 -12.03 -12.47
CA ALA A 258 -1.98 -12.72 -12.84
C ALA A 258 -1.93 -12.98 -14.36
N GLU A 259 -1.12 -12.20 -15.07
CA GLU A 259 -0.67 -12.55 -16.42
C GLU A 259 0.31 -13.72 -16.32
N ALA A 260 -0.25 -14.93 -16.20
CA ALA A 260 0.48 -16.17 -16.40
C ALA A 260 0.95 -16.20 -17.86
N VAL A 261 2.21 -15.81 -18.09
CA VAL A 261 2.87 -16.01 -19.39
C VAL A 261 3.13 -17.49 -19.55
N GLU A 262 2.14 -18.21 -20.08
CA GLU A 262 2.32 -19.56 -20.60
C GLU A 262 3.44 -19.52 -21.64
N ARG A 263 4.61 -20.02 -21.25
CA ARG A 263 5.73 -20.17 -22.16
C ARG A 263 5.55 -21.50 -22.89
N GLU A 264 5.01 -21.44 -24.11
CA GLU A 264 4.95 -22.61 -25.00
C GLU A 264 6.29 -23.37 -25.00
N PRO A 265 6.26 -24.71 -24.83
CA PRO A 265 7.48 -25.51 -24.85
C PRO A 265 8.01 -25.59 -26.28
N ALA A 266 9.11 -24.88 -26.55
CA ALA A 266 9.83 -25.00 -27.82
C ALA A 266 10.31 -26.45 -28.03
N PRO A 267 10.18 -27.02 -29.24
CA PRO A 267 10.45 -28.44 -29.48
C PRO A 267 11.93 -28.79 -29.31
N LEU A 268 12.18 -29.91 -28.63
CA LEU A 268 13.52 -30.45 -28.43
C LEU A 268 14.06 -31.06 -29.75
N PRO A 269 15.24 -30.66 -30.25
CA PRO A 269 15.90 -31.37 -31.34
C PRO A 269 16.47 -32.71 -30.84
N ALA A 270 16.20 -33.79 -31.57
CA ALA A 270 16.66 -35.13 -31.20
C ALA A 270 18.18 -35.29 -31.37
N LEU A 271 18.83 -35.95 -30.41
CA LEU A 271 20.25 -36.28 -30.47
C LEU A 271 20.48 -37.57 -31.28
N PRO A 272 21.35 -37.58 -32.31
CA PRO A 272 21.87 -38.82 -32.89
C PRO A 272 22.90 -39.46 -31.94
N ALA A 273 22.91 -40.79 -31.86
CA ALA A 273 23.75 -41.53 -30.91
C ALA A 273 25.08 -41.99 -31.54
N GLY A 274 26.19 -41.63 -30.88
CA GLY A 274 27.47 -42.37 -30.89
C GLY A 274 28.36 -42.27 -32.15
N GLY A 275 29.65 -42.02 -31.94
CA GLY A 275 30.69 -42.27 -32.96
C GLY A 275 31.88 -41.32 -32.95
N ALA A 276 33.07 -41.85 -32.62
CA ALA A 276 34.43 -41.42 -32.94
C ALA A 276 34.77 -39.94 -33.22
N ALA A 277 35.83 -39.43 -32.56
CA ALA A 277 36.41 -38.11 -32.84
C ALA A 277 37.33 -38.09 -34.09
N PRO A 278 37.37 -36.97 -34.81
CA PRO A 278 38.55 -36.53 -35.55
C PRO A 278 39.18 -35.27 -34.92
N ARG A 279 40.51 -35.12 -35.06
CA ARG A 279 41.25 -33.91 -34.68
C ARG A 279 41.06 -32.82 -35.74
N GLY A 280 40.95 -31.55 -35.33
CA GLY A 280 40.98 -30.39 -36.22
C GLY A 280 41.45 -29.13 -35.48
N ALA A 281 42.60 -28.57 -35.87
CA ALA A 281 43.14 -27.35 -35.27
C ALA A 281 42.38 -26.08 -35.73
N ARG A 282 42.64 -24.95 -35.05
CA ARG A 282 41.87 -23.69 -34.92
C ARG A 282 40.59 -23.83 -34.07
N PHE A 283 40.42 -23.13 -32.95
CA PHE A 283 41.13 -21.93 -32.46
C PHE A 283 41.95 -22.18 -31.18
N GLY A 284 43.03 -21.41 -31.00
CA GLY A 284 43.83 -21.41 -29.77
C GLY A 284 43.98 -19.99 -29.23
N ALA A 285 43.45 -19.75 -28.04
CA ALA A 285 43.69 -18.57 -27.21
C ALA A 285 43.35 -18.97 -25.77
N ALA A 286 44.33 -19.55 -25.07
CA ALA A 286 44.15 -19.92 -23.67
C ALA A 286 44.20 -18.66 -22.80
N ALA A 287 43.18 -18.48 -21.96
CA ALA A 287 43.33 -17.75 -20.71
C ALA A 287 43.57 -18.81 -19.63
N ASP A 288 44.65 -18.67 -18.86
CA ASP A 288 44.89 -19.58 -17.74
C ASP A 288 43.75 -19.49 -16.73
N PRO A 289 43.26 -20.64 -16.19
CA PRO A 289 42.28 -20.60 -15.14
C PRO A 289 42.91 -19.94 -13.91
N ALA A 290 42.36 -18.79 -13.52
CA ALA A 290 42.70 -18.16 -12.25
C ALA A 290 42.53 -19.19 -11.11
N PRO A 291 43.42 -19.20 -10.09
CA PRO A 291 43.36 -20.19 -9.04
C PRO A 291 41.98 -20.16 -8.38
N VAL A 292 41.33 -21.33 -8.35
CA VAL A 292 40.09 -21.51 -7.60
C VAL A 292 40.41 -21.23 -6.15
N ALA A 293 39.90 -20.13 -5.61
CA ALA A 293 40.06 -19.80 -4.20
C ALA A 293 39.52 -20.97 -3.38
N GLU A 294 40.36 -21.51 -2.48
CA GLU A 294 39.94 -22.60 -1.60
C GLU A 294 38.71 -22.16 -0.82
N ALA A 295 37.65 -22.97 -0.85
CA ALA A 295 36.43 -22.65 -0.12
C ALA A 295 36.78 -22.51 1.36
N PRO A 296 36.41 -21.39 2.03
CA PRO A 296 36.85 -21.11 3.38
C PRO A 296 36.46 -22.27 4.29
N VAL A 297 37.46 -22.84 4.99
CA VAL A 297 37.28 -23.99 5.86
C VAL A 297 36.39 -23.55 7.02
N MET A 298 35.09 -23.89 6.91
CA MET A 298 34.09 -23.66 7.94
C MET A 298 34.60 -24.30 9.24
N ASP A 299 34.75 -23.51 10.31
CA ASP A 299 35.06 -24.05 11.64
C ASP A 299 34.06 -25.17 11.96
N SER A 300 34.56 -26.39 12.19
CA SER A 300 33.67 -27.54 12.39
C SER A 300 32.82 -27.34 13.64
N ALA A 301 33.35 -26.65 14.67
CA ALA A 301 32.58 -26.33 15.86
C ALA A 301 31.41 -25.39 15.55
N GLU A 302 31.50 -24.52 14.54
CA GLU A 302 30.39 -23.67 14.08
C GLU A 302 29.40 -24.44 13.20
N ALA A 303 29.90 -25.35 12.35
CA ALA A 303 29.05 -26.27 11.59
C ALA A 303 28.23 -27.20 12.51
N ASP A 304 28.83 -27.71 13.58
CA ASP A 304 28.17 -28.54 14.60
C ASP A 304 27.12 -27.75 15.39
N ARG A 305 27.44 -26.49 15.78
CA ARG A 305 26.49 -25.59 16.44
C ARG A 305 25.30 -25.24 15.53
N ALA A 306 25.55 -24.97 14.25
CA ALA A 306 24.50 -24.79 13.25
C ALA A 306 23.63 -26.05 13.09
N ALA A 307 24.24 -27.24 13.03
CA ALA A 307 23.50 -28.51 12.95
C ALA A 307 22.63 -28.77 14.18
N ALA A 308 23.13 -28.47 15.39
CA ALA A 308 22.37 -28.58 16.63
C ALA A 308 21.17 -27.62 16.68
N ALA A 309 21.35 -26.35 16.28
CA ALA A 309 20.28 -25.37 16.18
C ALA A 309 19.19 -25.79 15.18
N VAL A 310 19.59 -26.27 13.99
CA VAL A 310 18.68 -26.79 12.97
C VAL A 310 17.92 -28.02 13.47
N HIS A 311 18.58 -28.95 14.18
CA HIS A 311 17.90 -30.11 14.77
C HIS A 311 16.87 -29.69 15.83
N ALA A 312 17.21 -28.72 16.69
CA ALA A 312 16.30 -28.17 17.69
C ALA A 312 15.09 -27.49 17.05
N LEU A 313 15.28 -26.66 16.01
CA LEU A 313 14.21 -26.02 15.25
C LEU A 313 13.27 -27.05 14.62
N ARG A 314 13.79 -28.07 13.92
CA ARG A 314 12.97 -29.15 13.34
C ARG A 314 12.12 -29.85 14.41
N ARG A 315 12.70 -30.13 15.59
CA ARG A 315 12.00 -30.75 16.71
C ARG A 315 10.89 -29.85 17.29
N LEU A 316 11.14 -28.55 17.44
CA LEU A 316 10.15 -27.59 17.94
C LEU A 316 9.00 -27.40 16.95
N ARG A 317 9.30 -27.25 15.64
CA ARG A 317 8.29 -27.19 14.58
C ARG A 317 7.44 -28.46 14.50
N ALA A 318 8.05 -29.65 14.59
CA ALA A 318 7.34 -30.92 14.62
C ALA A 318 6.48 -31.12 15.88
N GLN A 319 6.74 -30.39 16.97
CA GLN A 319 5.93 -30.35 18.19
C GLN A 319 4.88 -29.23 18.18
N GLY A 320 4.75 -28.45 17.10
CA GLY A 320 3.87 -27.28 17.04
C GLY A 320 4.32 -26.07 17.88
N ARG A 321 5.52 -26.11 18.47
CA ARG A 321 6.04 -25.13 19.44
C ARG A 321 6.65 -23.92 18.74
N SER A 322 5.85 -23.25 17.91
CA SER A 322 6.28 -22.16 17.03
C SER A 322 6.86 -20.95 17.78
N GLY A 323 6.35 -20.62 18.97
CA GLY A 323 6.90 -19.53 19.80
C GLY A 323 8.34 -19.81 20.26
N GLU A 324 8.62 -21.03 20.72
CA GLU A 324 9.98 -21.43 21.12
C GLU A 324 10.92 -21.57 19.92
N ALA A 325 10.42 -21.98 18.76
CA ALA A 325 11.19 -21.96 17.52
C ALA A 325 11.58 -20.52 17.13
N HIS A 326 10.68 -19.54 17.28
CA HIS A 326 10.99 -18.12 17.07
C HIS A 326 12.00 -17.59 18.12
N VAL A 327 11.86 -17.94 19.40
CA VAL A 327 12.86 -17.58 20.44
C VAL A 327 14.26 -18.07 20.05
N LEU A 328 14.41 -19.30 19.57
CA LEU A 328 15.70 -19.83 19.12
C LEU A 328 16.29 -19.06 17.92
N LEU A 329 15.46 -18.59 16.98
CA LEU A 329 15.92 -17.70 15.89
C LEU A 329 16.38 -16.34 16.43
N CYS A 330 15.68 -15.78 17.42
CA CYS A 330 16.06 -14.53 18.08
C CYS A 330 17.34 -14.69 18.95
N GLU A 331 17.54 -15.83 19.61
CA GLU A 331 18.78 -16.19 20.29
C GLU A 331 19.96 -16.29 19.31
N ALA A 332 19.74 -16.85 18.11
CA ALA A 332 20.75 -16.88 17.05
C ALA A 332 21.15 -15.47 16.57
N LEU A 333 20.20 -14.53 16.47
CA LEU A 333 20.48 -13.12 16.15
C LEU A 333 21.15 -12.36 17.30
N ALA A 334 20.83 -12.70 18.55
CA ALA A 334 21.49 -12.17 19.75
C ALA A 334 22.91 -12.73 19.95
N GLY A 335 23.19 -13.90 19.39
CA GLY A 335 24.54 -14.48 19.27
C GLY A 335 25.45 -13.76 18.26
N PRO A 336 26.74 -14.13 18.19
CA PRO A 336 27.71 -13.52 17.28
C PRO A 336 27.28 -13.67 15.79
N PRO A 337 27.38 -12.62 14.94
CA PRO A 337 26.87 -12.65 13.58
C PRO A 337 27.58 -13.67 12.68
N GLU A 338 28.85 -14.00 12.97
CA GLU A 338 29.72 -14.93 12.24
C GLU A 338 29.12 -16.36 12.15
N ARG A 339 28.16 -16.68 13.03
CA ARG A 339 27.45 -17.96 13.07
C ARG A 339 26.34 -18.08 12.03
N LEU A 340 25.81 -16.94 11.56
CA LEU A 340 24.61 -16.90 10.72
C LEU A 340 24.79 -17.53 9.33
N PRO A 341 25.95 -17.43 8.64
CA PRO A 341 26.17 -18.14 7.38
C PRO A 341 26.14 -19.68 7.53
N ALA A 342 26.74 -20.20 8.60
CA ALA A 342 26.73 -21.64 8.91
C ALA A 342 25.30 -22.12 9.21
N LEU A 343 24.55 -21.34 10.02
CA LEU A 343 23.15 -21.58 10.33
C LEU A 343 22.27 -21.55 9.07
N ALA A 344 22.43 -20.55 8.20
CA ALA A 344 21.68 -20.45 6.95
C ALA A 344 21.92 -21.67 6.04
N ALA A 345 23.18 -22.07 5.87
CA ALA A 345 23.52 -23.25 5.09
C ALA A 345 22.93 -24.53 5.69
N GLY A 346 22.85 -24.63 7.03
CA GLY A 346 22.16 -25.70 7.74
C GLY A 346 20.64 -25.71 7.51
N LEU A 347 19.99 -24.54 7.64
CA LEU A 347 18.55 -24.36 7.44
C LEU A 347 18.13 -24.72 6.01
N HIS A 348 18.85 -24.23 5.00
CA HIS A 348 18.58 -24.55 3.59
C HIS A 348 18.76 -26.05 3.29
N ARG A 349 19.82 -26.70 3.80
CA ARG A 349 20.00 -28.17 3.68
C ARG A 349 18.89 -28.97 4.38
N ALA A 350 18.24 -28.39 5.39
CA ALA A 350 17.13 -29.01 6.12
C ALA A 350 15.73 -28.68 5.56
N GLY A 351 15.62 -27.88 4.50
CA GLY A 351 14.35 -27.41 3.94
C GLY A 351 13.69 -26.26 4.73
N LEU A 352 14.34 -25.74 5.78
CA LEU A 352 13.83 -24.68 6.65
C LEU A 352 14.06 -23.27 6.07
N GLY A 353 13.78 -23.09 4.78
CA GLY A 353 13.91 -21.79 4.10
C GLY A 353 12.96 -20.73 4.67
N ALA A 354 11.80 -21.15 5.20
CA ALA A 354 10.85 -20.27 5.88
C ALA A 354 11.45 -19.68 7.17
N ASP A 355 12.02 -20.53 8.05
CA ASP A 355 12.68 -20.07 9.28
C ASP A 355 13.88 -19.15 9.00
N TRP A 356 14.63 -19.39 7.92
CA TRP A 356 15.68 -18.46 7.48
C TRP A 356 15.11 -17.11 7.01
N SER A 357 13.99 -17.11 6.27
CA SER A 357 13.33 -15.86 5.86
C SER A 357 12.74 -15.07 7.04
N THR A 358 12.24 -15.77 8.07
CA THR A 358 11.83 -15.16 9.35
C THR A 358 13.04 -14.55 10.06
N LEU A 359 14.16 -15.27 10.15
CA LEU A 359 15.38 -14.75 10.77
C LEU A 359 15.89 -13.49 10.05
N LEU A 360 15.88 -13.44 8.72
CA LEU A 360 16.23 -12.22 7.98
C LEU A 360 15.26 -11.05 8.24
N TRP A 361 13.97 -11.33 8.41
CA TRP A 361 12.97 -10.32 8.77
C TRP A 361 13.21 -9.72 10.15
N GLU A 362 13.47 -10.56 11.17
CA GLU A 362 13.85 -10.08 12.50
C GLU A 362 15.21 -9.36 12.48
N ALA A 363 16.16 -9.82 11.66
CA ALA A 363 17.46 -9.16 11.49
C ALA A 363 17.34 -7.73 10.94
N ALA A 364 16.37 -7.45 10.07
CA ALA A 364 16.13 -6.12 9.52
C ALA A 364 15.73 -5.09 10.61
N SER A 365 15.15 -5.56 11.72
CA SER A 365 14.72 -4.77 12.87
C SER A 365 15.83 -4.50 13.91
N LEU A 366 17.03 -5.09 13.75
CA LEU A 366 18.13 -4.93 14.71
C LEU A 366 18.68 -3.50 14.76
N PRO A 367 19.31 -3.05 15.86
CA PRO A 367 19.96 -1.73 15.93
C PRO A 367 20.99 -1.49 14.81
N PRO A 368 21.25 -0.25 14.37
CA PRO A 368 21.96 0.01 13.10
C PRO A 368 23.34 -0.65 12.95
N VAL A 369 24.15 -0.64 14.01
CA VAL A 369 25.47 -1.30 14.06
C VAL A 369 25.33 -2.83 13.96
N ARG A 370 24.30 -3.40 14.57
CA ARG A 370 24.06 -4.85 14.56
C ARG A 370 23.50 -5.32 13.22
N LEU A 371 22.65 -4.51 12.58
CA LEU A 371 22.22 -4.74 11.20
C LEU A 371 23.42 -4.71 10.23
N ALA A 372 24.33 -3.75 10.40
CA ALA A 372 25.55 -3.64 9.59
C ALA A 372 26.42 -4.90 9.71
N ALA A 373 26.78 -5.31 10.93
CA ALA A 373 27.61 -6.50 11.15
C ALA A 373 26.98 -7.80 10.60
N VAL A 374 25.66 -7.99 10.71
CA VAL A 374 24.96 -9.15 10.11
C VAL A 374 24.99 -9.08 8.57
N ALA A 375 24.80 -7.91 7.98
CA ALA A 375 24.86 -7.72 6.53
C ALA A 375 26.29 -7.89 5.98
N GLY A 376 27.30 -7.41 6.71
CA GLY A 376 28.73 -7.57 6.40
C GLY A 376 29.15 -9.04 6.39
N VAL A 377 28.90 -9.77 7.48
CA VAL A 377 29.18 -11.22 7.56
C VAL A 377 28.45 -12.01 6.46
N LEU A 378 27.21 -11.64 6.10
CA LEU A 378 26.51 -12.27 4.98
C LEU A 378 27.16 -11.96 3.63
N ALA A 379 27.69 -10.75 3.42
CA ALA A 379 28.42 -10.38 2.21
C ALA A 379 29.76 -11.14 2.10
N ASP A 380 30.54 -11.17 3.18
CA ASP A 380 31.85 -11.85 3.25
C ASP A 380 31.73 -13.36 3.06
N ALA A 381 30.67 -13.98 3.60
CA ALA A 381 30.33 -15.37 3.36
C ALA A 381 29.74 -15.65 1.95
N GLY A 382 29.80 -14.68 1.03
CA GLY A 382 29.31 -14.79 -0.35
C GLY A 382 27.79 -14.79 -0.51
N ARG A 383 27.02 -14.60 0.58
CA ARG A 383 25.55 -14.64 0.62
C ARG A 383 24.94 -13.28 0.24
N ALA A 384 25.41 -12.73 -0.89
CA ALA A 384 25.05 -11.39 -1.35
C ALA A 384 23.54 -11.19 -1.60
N ALA A 385 22.81 -12.23 -2.01
CA ALA A 385 21.36 -12.15 -2.22
C ALA A 385 20.59 -11.95 -0.89
N ASP A 386 21.01 -12.64 0.17
CA ASP A 386 20.47 -12.51 1.52
C ASP A 386 20.80 -11.16 2.14
N CYS A 387 22.03 -10.68 1.92
CA CYS A 387 22.44 -9.33 2.29
C CYS A 387 21.60 -8.26 1.56
N GLU A 388 21.38 -8.38 0.24
CA GLU A 388 20.50 -7.45 -0.49
C GLU A 388 19.04 -7.54 -0.02
N GLN A 389 18.54 -8.72 0.34
CA GLN A 389 17.19 -8.86 0.93
C GLN A 389 17.09 -8.12 2.27
N LEU A 390 18.02 -8.37 3.19
CA LEU A 390 18.10 -7.75 4.51
C LEU A 390 18.19 -6.21 4.43
N LEU A 391 19.07 -5.69 3.57
CA LEU A 391 19.25 -4.25 3.39
C LEU A 391 18.03 -3.59 2.74
N ARG A 392 17.34 -4.27 1.81
CA ARG A 392 16.07 -3.76 1.24
C ARG A 392 14.95 -3.70 2.29
N GLN A 393 14.89 -4.66 3.20
CA GLN A 393 13.93 -4.65 4.33
C GLN A 393 14.24 -3.48 5.30
N GLY A 394 15.52 -3.19 5.54
CA GLY A 394 15.98 -2.06 6.37
C GLY A 394 15.61 -0.65 5.86
N VAL A 395 15.10 -0.49 4.64
CA VAL A 395 14.69 0.82 4.06
C VAL A 395 13.49 1.45 4.78
N ALA A 396 12.72 0.68 5.56
CA ALA A 396 11.57 1.16 6.34
C ALA A 396 11.94 2.11 7.50
N ARG A 397 13.21 2.12 7.93
CA ARG A 397 13.70 2.78 9.14
C ARG A 397 13.70 4.32 9.09
N PRO A 398 13.81 5.01 10.26
CA PRO A 398 14.13 6.43 10.35
C PRO A 398 15.43 6.81 9.63
N ALA A 399 15.57 8.09 9.28
CA ALA A 399 16.72 8.58 8.52
C ALA A 399 18.02 8.50 9.33
N GLU A 400 17.94 8.74 10.63
CA GLU A 400 19.02 8.73 11.61
C GLU A 400 19.57 7.31 11.80
N GLU A 401 18.68 6.32 11.90
CA GLU A 401 19.05 4.90 11.99
C GLU A 401 19.68 4.39 10.69
N LEU A 402 19.15 4.79 9.53
CA LEU A 402 19.68 4.38 8.25
C LEU A 402 21.05 5.04 7.96
N ALA A 403 21.25 6.29 8.37
CA ALA A 403 22.56 6.95 8.36
C ALA A 403 23.55 6.21 9.27
N GLY A 404 23.13 5.80 10.47
CA GLY A 404 23.93 4.98 11.38
C GLY A 404 24.34 3.63 10.78
N ALA A 405 23.43 2.94 10.07
CA ALA A 405 23.74 1.68 9.39
C ALA A 405 24.72 1.91 8.22
N CYS A 406 24.52 2.98 7.44
CA CYS A 406 25.45 3.39 6.37
C CYS A 406 26.81 3.86 6.92
N ALA A 407 26.90 4.32 8.17
CA ALA A 407 28.16 4.64 8.83
C ALA A 407 28.89 3.37 9.30
N ALA A 408 28.19 2.45 9.97
CA ALA A 408 28.76 1.18 10.44
C ALA A 408 29.27 0.31 9.27
N LEU A 409 28.46 0.11 8.23
CA LEU A 409 28.89 -0.62 7.01
C LEU A 409 30.13 0.00 6.36
N ARG A 410 30.29 1.34 6.38
CA ARG A 410 31.49 2.02 5.88
C ARG A 410 32.71 1.83 6.79
N ALA A 411 32.52 1.79 8.11
CA ALA A 411 33.60 1.58 9.07
C ALA A 411 34.17 0.15 9.01
N GLU A 412 33.32 -0.83 8.68
CA GLU A 412 33.70 -2.24 8.49
C GLU A 412 34.17 -2.54 7.05
N GLY A 413 34.13 -1.56 6.13
CA GLY A 413 34.63 -1.69 4.75
C GLY A 413 33.61 -2.18 3.71
N HIS A 414 32.39 -2.52 4.14
CA HIS A 414 31.26 -2.97 3.31
C HIS A 414 30.61 -1.81 2.51
N HIS A 415 31.43 -1.16 1.68
CA HIS A 415 31.04 0.02 0.89
C HIS A 415 30.01 -0.31 -0.21
N ARG A 416 30.03 -1.53 -0.75
CA ARG A 416 29.07 -2.01 -1.75
C ARG A 416 27.68 -2.18 -1.12
N GLU A 417 27.64 -2.63 0.12
CA GLU A 417 26.46 -2.94 0.91
C GLU A 417 25.82 -1.63 1.39
N ALA A 418 26.64 -0.69 1.88
CA ALA A 418 26.20 0.69 2.15
C ALA A 418 25.59 1.35 0.90
N ARG A 419 26.23 1.18 -0.28
CA ARG A 419 25.68 1.68 -1.56
C ARG A 419 24.37 0.98 -1.93
N ALA A 420 24.27 -0.34 -1.76
CA ALA A 420 23.05 -1.09 -2.04
C ALA A 420 21.87 -0.63 -1.16
N LEU A 421 22.12 -0.36 0.12
CA LEU A 421 21.14 0.21 1.06
C LEU A 421 20.66 1.60 0.61
N LEU A 422 21.57 2.49 0.19
CA LEU A 422 21.23 3.82 -0.32
C LEU A 422 20.47 3.76 -1.66
N THR A 423 20.89 2.90 -2.60
CA THR A 423 20.20 2.68 -3.88
C THR A 423 18.82 2.04 -3.69
N ALA A 424 18.64 1.17 -2.69
CA ALA A 424 17.32 0.67 -2.29
C ALA A 424 16.45 1.78 -1.68
N TYR A 425 17.00 2.62 -0.80
CA TYR A 425 16.30 3.74 -0.18
C TYR A 425 15.77 4.74 -1.23
N VAL A 426 16.63 5.18 -2.15
CA VAL A 426 16.27 6.15 -3.21
C VAL A 426 15.25 5.60 -4.22
N ARG A 427 15.13 4.26 -4.38
CA ARG A 427 14.07 3.64 -5.20
C ARG A 427 12.68 3.80 -4.57
N VAL A 428 12.57 3.62 -3.25
CA VAL A 428 11.29 3.52 -2.52
C VAL A 428 10.84 4.86 -1.95
N ARG A 429 11.78 5.69 -1.46
CA ARG A 429 11.48 6.92 -0.72
C ARG A 429 11.32 8.16 -1.60
N THR A 430 10.89 9.26 -0.99
CA THR A 430 10.81 10.59 -1.64
C THR A 430 12.20 11.23 -1.77
N PRO A 431 12.44 12.15 -2.72
CA PRO A 431 13.69 12.91 -2.75
C PRO A 431 13.86 13.78 -1.49
N GLU A 432 12.78 14.19 -0.84
CA GLU A 432 12.79 14.90 0.45
C GLU A 432 13.22 14.01 1.63
N ASP A 433 12.86 12.72 1.64
CA ASP A 433 13.39 11.74 2.59
C ASP A 433 14.90 11.57 2.40
N ALA A 434 15.35 11.43 1.16
CA ALA A 434 16.78 11.31 0.85
C ALA A 434 17.56 12.59 1.20
N ALA A 435 16.96 13.78 1.06
CA ALA A 435 17.55 15.02 1.54
C ALA A 435 17.58 15.12 3.09
N ARG A 436 16.57 14.59 3.80
CA ARG A 436 16.60 14.45 5.27
C ARG A 436 17.73 13.51 5.73
N LEU A 437 17.83 12.34 5.10
CA LEU A 437 18.90 11.37 5.32
C LEU A 437 20.29 11.98 5.09
N ALA A 438 20.47 12.75 4.02
CA ALA A 438 21.71 13.47 3.77
C ALA A 438 22.08 14.44 4.91
N GLY A 439 21.09 15.02 5.61
CA GLY A 439 21.31 15.93 6.74
C GLY A 439 22.04 15.33 7.95
N ALA A 440 22.11 14.00 8.08
CA ALA A 440 22.75 13.32 9.21
C ALA A 440 24.29 13.25 9.11
N ASP A 441 24.83 13.14 7.89
CA ASP A 441 26.26 13.19 7.57
C ASP A 441 26.41 13.79 6.15
N PRO A 442 26.28 15.13 6.02
CA PRO A 442 26.15 15.77 4.70
C PRO A 442 27.32 15.51 3.75
N HIS A 443 28.56 15.64 4.23
CA HIS A 443 29.75 15.44 3.39
C HIS A 443 29.91 14.00 2.89
N ALA A 444 29.55 12.97 3.69
CA ALA A 444 29.63 11.60 3.20
C ALA A 444 28.40 11.15 2.42
N LEU A 445 27.19 11.55 2.84
CA LEU A 445 25.94 11.02 2.30
C LEU A 445 25.49 11.73 1.01
N VAL A 446 25.73 13.04 0.83
CA VAL A 446 25.33 13.75 -0.40
C VAL A 446 25.97 13.12 -1.66
N PRO A 447 27.30 12.87 -1.72
CA PRO A 447 27.91 12.25 -2.90
C PRO A 447 27.41 10.82 -3.16
N GLN A 448 27.18 10.04 -2.10
CA GLN A 448 26.71 8.65 -2.21
C GLN A 448 25.25 8.57 -2.65
N LEU A 449 24.37 9.44 -2.11
CA LEU A 449 22.95 9.49 -2.49
C LEU A 449 22.75 9.99 -3.92
N LEU A 450 23.57 10.93 -4.40
CA LEU A 450 23.57 11.34 -5.81
C LEU A 450 24.06 10.22 -6.73
N ALA A 451 25.10 9.48 -6.33
CA ALA A 451 25.55 8.31 -7.08
C ALA A 451 24.50 7.20 -7.13
N ALA A 452 23.81 6.93 -6.01
CA ALA A 452 22.69 6.00 -5.93
C ALA A 452 21.51 6.46 -6.81
N ALA A 453 21.18 7.75 -6.79
CA ALA A 453 20.09 8.30 -7.61
C ALA A 453 20.34 8.16 -9.12
N ARG A 454 21.60 8.31 -9.57
CA ARG A 454 22.02 8.04 -10.97
C ARG A 454 21.73 6.59 -11.38
N GLU A 455 22.06 5.62 -10.53
CA GLU A 455 21.80 4.19 -10.77
C GLU A 455 20.30 3.86 -10.86
N VAL A 456 19.44 4.67 -10.24
CA VAL A 456 17.98 4.53 -10.34
C VAL A 456 17.45 5.20 -11.60
N SER A 457 17.74 6.48 -11.82
CA SER A 457 17.49 7.18 -13.10
C SER A 457 18.03 8.62 -13.11
N PRO A 458 18.31 9.19 -14.30
CA PRO A 458 18.56 10.63 -14.48
C PRO A 458 17.39 11.54 -14.08
N SER A 459 16.18 11.02 -13.79
CA SER A 459 15.15 11.84 -13.13
C SER A 459 15.41 11.92 -11.63
N ARG A 460 15.51 10.77 -10.95
CA ARG A 460 15.73 10.71 -9.50
C ARG A 460 16.96 11.50 -9.05
N GLU A 461 18.02 11.57 -9.84
CA GLU A 461 19.14 12.48 -9.57
C GLU A 461 18.73 13.96 -9.58
N ARG A 462 18.03 14.44 -10.61
CA ARG A 462 17.58 15.83 -10.72
C ARG A 462 16.57 16.19 -9.63
N ASP A 463 15.70 15.25 -9.29
CA ASP A 463 14.68 15.37 -8.26
C ASP A 463 15.37 15.49 -6.87
N LEU A 464 16.37 14.65 -6.58
CA LEU A 464 17.20 14.74 -5.38
C LEU A 464 18.04 16.02 -5.35
N LEU A 465 18.66 16.43 -6.47
CA LEU A 465 19.39 17.70 -6.58
C LEU A 465 18.48 18.92 -6.34
N HIS A 466 17.16 18.80 -6.57
CA HIS A 466 16.21 19.84 -6.17
C HIS A 466 15.94 19.81 -4.67
N ALA A 467 15.62 18.65 -4.10
CA ALA A 467 15.37 18.51 -2.66
C ALA A 467 16.59 18.93 -1.80
N LEU A 468 17.81 18.58 -2.21
CA LEU A 468 19.05 19.01 -1.54
C LEU A 468 19.25 20.53 -1.60
N ARG A 469 18.87 21.20 -2.70
CA ARG A 469 18.89 22.68 -2.79
C ARG A 469 17.87 23.31 -1.85
N VAL A 470 16.66 22.75 -1.76
CA VAL A 470 15.61 23.22 -0.84
C VAL A 470 16.01 23.00 0.63
N ALA A 471 16.76 21.93 0.92
CA ALA A 471 17.32 21.63 2.24
C ALA A 471 18.61 22.40 2.59
N GLY A 472 19.18 23.19 1.67
CA GLY A 472 20.44 23.92 1.87
C GLY A 472 21.72 23.06 1.77
N LEU A 473 21.63 21.80 1.36
CA LEU A 473 22.72 20.82 1.32
C LEU A 473 23.44 20.72 -0.03
N ALA A 474 23.23 21.67 -0.94
CA ALA A 474 23.65 21.56 -2.35
C ALA A 474 25.05 22.11 -2.68
N GLY A 475 25.90 22.34 -1.67
CA GLY A 475 27.26 22.87 -1.82
C GLY A 475 28.21 22.28 -0.79
N VAL A 476 28.10 20.97 -0.56
CA VAL A 476 28.68 20.19 0.55
C VAL A 476 29.47 19.00 0.02
#